data_AF-A0A5C7PH33-F1
#
_entry.id   AF-A0A5C7PH33-F1
#
_cell.length_a   1.000
_cell.length_b   1.000
_cell.length_c   1.000
_cell.angle_alpha   90.00
_cell.angle_beta   90.00
_cell.angle_gamma   90.00
#
_symmetry.space_group_name_H-M   'P 1'
#
loop_
_entity.id
_entity.type
_entity.pdbx_description
1 polymer ?
#
loop_
_entity_poly.entity_id
_entity_poly.type
_entity_poly.pdbx_seq_one_letter_code
_entity_poly.pdbx_strand_id
1 'polypeptide(L)' 'MSFKPAVKTFNEDKFHHNNLAFATEEEALASAKDLANRWLLVEDFRVDESDQPVNAKIEDGVFSML' A
#
# COMPACT_ATOMS: atom_id res chain seq x y z
N MET A 1 -13.28 6.84 -4.78
CA MET A 1 -11.82 7.02 -4.83
C MET A 1 -11.22 6.54 -3.53
N SER A 2 -10.30 5.59 -3.63
CA SER A 2 -9.50 5.01 -2.56
C SER A 2 -8.05 4.94 -3.03
N PHE A 3 -7.14 4.58 -2.11
CA PHE A 3 -5.70 4.57 -2.37
C PHE A 3 -5.13 3.20 -2.07
N LYS A 4 -4.35 2.65 -3.00
CA LYS A 4 -3.76 1.32 -2.88
C LYS A 4 -2.25 1.41 -2.67
N PRO A 5 -1.68 0.70 -1.69
CA PRO A 5 -0.25 0.53 -1.60
C PRO A 5 0.24 -0.33 -2.77
N ALA A 6 1.36 0.09 -3.37
CA ALA A 6 1.99 -0.63 -4.47
C ALA A 6 3.49 -0.81 -4.19
N VAL A 7 4.03 -1.98 -4.52
CA VAL A 7 5.47 -2.27 -4.41
C VAL A 7 6.00 -2.87 -5.70
N LYS A 8 7.27 -2.60 -5.99
CA LYS A 8 8.02 -3.20 -7.10
C LYS A 8 9.09 -4.11 -6.54
N THR A 9 9.20 -5.33 -7.06
CA THR A 9 10.24 -6.27 -6.64
C THR A 9 11.45 -6.24 -7.58
N PHE A 10 12.57 -6.80 -7.13
CA PHE A 10 13.79 -6.90 -7.92
C PHE A 10 13.56 -7.58 -9.28
N ASN A 11 14.23 -7.05 -10.32
CA ASN A 11 14.26 -7.60 -11.68
C ASN A 11 12.92 -7.53 -12.45
N GLU A 12 12.06 -6.57 -12.11
CA GLU A 12 10.88 -6.22 -12.90
C GLU A 12 10.60 -4.72 -12.91
N ASP A 13 9.97 -4.23 -13.98
CA ASP A 13 9.45 -2.86 -14.07
C ASP A 13 7.92 -2.85 -13.90
N LYS A 14 7.46 -3.49 -12.83
CA LYS A 14 6.03 -3.63 -12.54
C LYS A 14 5.76 -3.42 -11.06
N PHE A 15 4.77 -2.58 -10.78
CA PHE A 15 4.20 -2.44 -9.45
C PHE A 15 3.08 -3.46 -9.25
N HIS A 16 3.05 -4.06 -8.07
CA HIS A 16 2.01 -4.99 -7.64
C HIS A 16 1.21 -4.41 -6.50
N HIS A 17 -0.09 -4.69 -6.51
CA HIS A 17 -1.02 -4.34 -5.45
C HIS A 17 -1.43 -5.58 -4.67
N ASN A 18 -1.77 -5.39 -3.40
CA ASN A 18 -2.55 -6.35 -2.64
C ASN A 18 -4.03 -5.91 -2.58
N ASN A 19 -4.83 -6.58 -1.75
CA ASN A 19 -6.26 -6.27 -1.61
C ASN A 19 -6.55 -5.04 -0.72
N LEU A 20 -5.55 -4.34 -0.19
CA LEU A 20 -5.79 -3.18 0.68
C LEU A 20 -6.22 -1.97 -0.15
N ALA A 21 -7.21 -1.24 0.35
CA ALA A 21 -7.68 0.03 -0.17
C ALA A 21 -7.98 0.97 1.00
N PHE A 22 -7.29 2.11 1.05
CA PHE A 22 -7.36 3.10 2.12
C PHE A 22 -8.16 4.33 1.71
N ALA A 23 -8.66 5.05 2.71
CA ALA A 23 -9.41 6.28 2.48
C ALA A 23 -8.48 7.45 2.10
N THR A 24 -7.22 7.42 2.55
CA THR A 24 -6.25 8.48 2.33
C THR A 24 -4.96 7.97 1.67
N GLU A 25 -4.28 8.87 0.95
CA GLU A 25 -2.97 8.59 0.36
C GLU A 25 -1.93 8.33 1.45
N GLU A 26 -2.00 9.06 2.57
CA GLU A 26 -1.09 8.92 3.70
C GLU A 26 -1.14 7.52 4.32
N GLU A 27 -2.33 6.95 4.52
CA GLU A 27 -2.50 5.58 5.02
C GLU A 27 -1.94 4.55 4.03
N ALA A 28 -2.24 4.72 2.73
CA ALA A 28 -1.72 3.83 1.69
C ALA A 28 -0.18 3.89 1.60
N LEU A 29 0.40 5.09 1.72
CA LEU A 29 1.85 5.29 1.70
C LEU A 29 2.51 4.68 2.94
N ALA A 30 1.91 4.85 4.12
CA ALA A 30 2.37 4.22 5.35
C ALA A 30 2.39 2.69 5.21
N SER A 31 1.33 2.09 4.64
CA SER A 31 1.25 0.66 4.35
C SER A 31 2.31 0.21 3.34
N ALA A 32 2.52 0.94 2.25
CA ALA A 32 3.51 0.61 1.22
C ALA A 32 4.94 0.67 1.79
N LYS A 33 5.26 1.69 2.59
CA LYS A 33 6.55 1.86 3.26
C LYS A 33 6.81 0.78 4.30
N ASP A 34 5.82 0.45 5.13
CA ASP A 34 5.92 -0.66 6.09
C ASP A 34 6.19 -1.99 5.37
N LEU A 35 5.48 -2.27 4.26
CA LEU A 35 5.71 -3.46 3.45
C LEU A 35 7.12 -3.50 2.87
N ALA A 36 7.60 -2.40 2.29
CA ALA A 36 8.95 -2.28 1.73
C ALA A 36 10.04 -2.50 2.79
N ASN A 37 9.84 -2.00 4.02
CA ASN A 37 10.79 -2.18 5.12
C ASN A 37 10.85 -3.62 5.64
N ARG A 38 9.79 -4.41 5.47
CA ARG A 38 9.71 -5.80 5.95
C ARG A 38 10.18 -6.83 4.92
N TRP A 39 10.20 -6.48 3.63
CA TRP A 39 10.49 -7.42 2.54
C TRP A 39 11.74 -7.03 1.77
N LEU A 40 12.78 -7.86 1.88
CA LEU A 40 14.12 -7.59 1.32
C LEU A 40 14.18 -7.54 -0.22
N LEU A 41 13.14 -8.00 -0.91
CA LEU A 41 13.04 -8.03 -2.37
C LEU A 41 12.39 -6.77 -2.97
N VAL A 42 11.83 -5.89 -2.13
CA VAL A 42 11.18 -4.66 -2.59
C VAL A 42 12.25 -3.61 -2.88
N GLU A 43 12.23 -3.05 -4.09
CA GLU A 43 13.17 -1.99 -4.52
C GLU A 43 12.53 -0.60 -4.54
N ASP A 44 11.20 -0.55 -4.65
CA ASP A 44 10.45 0.70 -4.78
C ASP A 44 9.02 0.52 -4.26
N PHE A 45 8.41 1.61 -3.81
CA PHE A 45 7.03 1.63 -3.32
C PHE A 45 6.35 2.95 -3.66
N ARG A 46 5.03 2.90 -3.89
CA ARG A 46 4.21 4.07 -4.18
C ARG A 46 2.75 3.85 -3.78
N VAL A 47 1.94 4.87 -4.02
CA VAL A 47 0.48 4.79 -3.94
C VAL A 47 -0.11 4.93 -5.33
N ASP A 48 -1.13 4.13 -5.62
CA ASP A 48 -1.94 4.26 -6.83
C ASP A 48 -3.40 4.55 -6.44
N GLU A 49 -4.07 5.45 -7.16
CA GLU A 49 -5.51 5.69 -7.03
C GLU A 49 -6.31 4.46 -7.46
N SER A 50 -7.48 4.27 -6.84
CA SER A 50 -8.37 3.16 -7.14
C SER A 50 -9.84 3.51 -6.91
N ASP A 51 -10.71 2.73 -7.54
CA ASP A 51 -12.16 2.75 -7.32
C ASP A 51 -12.64 1.59 -6.43
N GLN A 52 -11.71 0.77 -5.90
CA GLN A 52 -12.08 -0.29 -4.97
C GLN A 52 -12.66 0.29 -3.67
N PRO A 53 -13.66 -0.39 -3.05
CA PRO A 53 -14.17 0.03 -1.74
C PRO A 53 -13.05 0.08 -0.70
N VAL A 54 -13.03 1.14 0.10
CA VAL A 54 -12.12 1.24 1.26
C VAL A 54 -12.40 0.06 2.18
N ASN A 55 -11.34 -0.65 2.57
CA ASN A 55 -11.44 -1.86 3.40
C ASN A 55 -10.39 -1.94 4.52
N ALA A 56 -9.56 -0.92 4.65
CA ALA A 56 -8.51 -0.84 5.65
C ALA A 56 -8.37 0.58 6.19
N LYS A 57 -7.88 0.68 7.42
CA LYS A 57 -7.59 1.93 8.12
C LYS A 57 -6.27 1.83 8.87
N ILE A 58 -5.52 2.93 8.94
CA ILE A 58 -4.37 3.07 9.85
C ILE A 58 -4.62 4.29 10.74
N GLU A 59 -4.75 4.06 12.04
CA GLU A 59 -4.99 5.09 13.04
C GLU A 59 -3.97 4.97 14.16
N ASP A 60 -3.28 6.07 14.49
CA ASP A 60 -2.19 6.11 15.47
C ASP A 60 -1.12 5.01 15.25
N GLY A 61 -0.86 4.69 13.97
CA GLY A 61 0.09 3.64 13.57
C GLY A 61 -0.43 2.20 13.71
N VAL A 62 -1.70 2.01 14.08
CA VAL A 62 -2.34 0.71 14.23
C VAL A 62 -3.17 0.40 12.99
N PHE A 63 -2.93 -0.75 12.38
CA PHE A 63 -3.67 -1.25 11.21
C PHE A 63 -4.94 -2.02 11.63
N SER A 64 -6.04 -1.79 10.91
CA SER A 64 -7.28 -2.56 11.04
C SER A 64 -8.00 -2.75 9.70
N MET A 65 -8.72 -3.86 9.56
CA MET A 65 -9.65 -4.11 8.45
C MET A 65 -11.05 -3.57 8.79
N LEU A 66 -11.82 -3.15 7.78
CA LEU A 66 -13.21 -2.66 7.90
C LEU A 66 -14.25 -3.76 7.65
#